data_AF-A0A8T1V824-F1
#
_entry.id   AF-A0A8T1V824-F1
#
_cell.length_a   1.000
_cell.length_b   1.000
_cell.length_c   1.000
_cell.angle_alpha   90.00
_cell.angle_beta   90.00
_cell.angle_gamma   90.00
#
_symmetry.space_group_name_H-M   'P 1'
#
loop_
_entity.id
_entity.type
_entity.pdbx_description
1 polymer ?
#
loop_
_entity_poly.entity_id
_entity_poly.type
_entity_poly.pdbx_seq_one_letter_code
_entity_poly.pdbx_strand_id
1 'polypeptide(L)'
;MTMERMTSVEVVVRDQVGPIASGLVPDLIESFLDCSTRWTLQKAACSGYLSLLKRLGVRDAQITDHGFDWSMRIAATEGFLGVVEWLTAYRPEMKISTRVMDAAALRGHLDVVEWLHENRSEGCSVHALDSAAAGGHLEVVKWLHKNRSEGCTTGAMDTAAAGGHLATVQWLWSNRTEGCTTVAVDFAIYNGHFPVVKWFSELADFKPRSARHTAGTSSSNSGNGCIKKQPSGQATLAFE
;
A
#
# COMPACT_ATOMS: atom_id res chain seq x y z
N MET A 1 20.29 15.67 28.16
CA MET A 1 21.26 15.85 27.07
C MET A 1 20.92 14.90 25.94
N THR A 2 20.24 15.40 24.92
CA THR A 2 20.02 14.73 23.64
C THR A 2 21.35 14.71 22.89
N MET A 3 22.06 13.58 22.91
CA MET A 3 23.17 13.36 21.98
C MET A 3 22.59 13.29 20.57
N GLU A 4 22.89 14.30 19.76
CA GLU A 4 22.70 14.26 18.31
C GLU A 4 23.48 13.07 17.76
N ARG A 5 22.77 12.19 17.04
CA ARG A 5 23.31 10.92 16.57
C ARG A 5 24.02 11.13 15.24
N MET A 6 25.31 10.79 15.17
CA MET A 6 26.02 10.68 13.90
C MET A 6 25.43 9.51 13.10
N THR A 7 24.66 9.82 12.06
CA THR A 7 24.08 8.86 11.11
C THR A 7 24.97 8.69 9.88
N SER A 8 25.86 9.64 9.62
CA SER A 8 26.85 9.61 8.56
C SER A 8 28.09 10.39 9.00
N VAL A 9 29.25 9.98 8.53
CA VAL A 9 30.52 10.68 8.72
C VAL A 9 31.20 10.73 7.37
N GLU A 10 31.46 11.95 6.88
CA GLU A 10 32.24 12.17 5.67
C GLU A 10 33.72 12.28 6.06
N VAL A 11 34.51 11.31 5.63
CA VAL A 11 35.94 11.24 5.96
C VAL A 11 36.73 11.90 4.83
N VAL A 12 37.20 13.12 5.08
CA VAL A 12 38.06 13.84 4.13
C VAL A 12 39.52 13.47 4.40
N VAL A 13 40.08 12.61 3.55
CA VAL A 13 41.50 12.22 3.61
C VAL A 13 42.33 13.25 2.86
N ARG A 14 43.14 14.03 3.58
CA ARG A 14 43.94 15.12 3.01
C ARG A 14 45.29 14.69 2.43
N ASP A 15 45.78 13.49 2.77
CA ASP A 15 47.00 12.92 2.20
C ASP A 15 47.00 11.38 2.33
N GLN A 16 47.69 10.67 1.41
CA GLN A 16 47.79 9.19 1.39
C GLN A 16 46.44 8.45 1.19
N VAL A 17 45.71 8.78 0.13
CA VAL A 17 44.37 8.23 -0.19
C VAL A 17 44.38 6.70 -0.38
N GLY A 18 45.42 6.14 -0.99
CA GLY A 18 45.45 4.71 -1.37
C GLY A 18 45.31 3.74 -0.19
N PRO A 19 46.25 3.72 0.79
CA PRO A 19 46.23 2.74 1.87
C PRO A 19 45.13 2.98 2.92
N ILE A 20 44.69 4.23 3.09
CA ILE A 20 43.70 4.64 4.10
C ILE A 20 42.27 4.40 3.60
N ALA A 21 42.01 4.61 2.31
CA ALA A 21 40.69 4.33 1.72
C ALA A 21 40.44 2.82 1.52
N SER A 22 41.49 1.99 1.54
CA SER A 22 41.39 0.53 1.32
C SER A 22 41.79 -0.32 2.53
N GLY A 23 41.69 0.19 3.76
CA GLY A 23 42.21 -0.50 4.95
C GLY A 23 41.44 -0.29 6.25
N LEU A 24 42.14 -0.56 7.37
CA LEU A 24 41.70 -0.57 8.77
C LEU A 24 40.85 0.63 9.23
N VAL A 25 40.95 1.80 8.58
CA VAL A 25 40.26 3.03 9.02
C VAL A 25 38.77 3.00 8.67
N PRO A 26 38.35 2.74 7.41
CA PRO A 26 36.99 2.35 7.08
C PRO A 26 36.43 1.25 7.98
N ASP A 27 37.14 0.13 8.16
CA ASP A 27 36.68 -1.01 8.97
C ASP A 27 36.53 -0.66 10.47
N LEU A 28 37.45 0.15 11.02
CA LEU A 28 37.40 0.61 12.40
C LEU A 28 36.25 1.62 12.61
N ILE A 29 36.07 2.56 11.69
CA ILE A 29 34.93 3.50 11.72
C ILE A 29 33.61 2.72 11.60
N GLU A 30 33.56 1.72 10.73
CA GLU A 30 32.42 0.83 10.55
C GLU A 30 32.13 0.03 11.84
N SER A 31 33.17 -0.48 12.52
CA SER A 31 33.04 -1.16 13.81
C SER A 31 32.56 -0.26 14.97
N PHE A 32 32.80 1.06 14.87
CA PHE A 32 32.35 2.04 15.88
C PHE A 32 30.92 2.52 15.65
N LEU A 33 30.36 2.32 14.46
CA LEU A 33 28.92 2.52 14.21
C LEU A 33 28.05 1.40 14.83
N ASP A 34 28.67 0.28 15.25
CA ASP A 34 28.03 -1.01 15.52
C ASP A 34 27.66 -1.31 17.00
N CYS A 35 27.92 -0.43 17.97
CA CYS A 35 27.64 -0.75 19.39
C CYS A 35 26.19 -0.54 19.84
N SER A 36 25.26 -0.16 18.96
CA SER A 36 23.87 0.02 19.38
C SER A 36 23.11 -1.31 19.34
N THR A 37 22.94 -1.94 20.50
CA THR A 37 21.93 -3.00 20.75
C THR A 37 20.50 -2.58 20.36
N ARG A 38 20.29 -1.32 20.00
CA ARG A 38 19.02 -0.77 19.54
C ARG A 38 18.73 -1.04 18.06
N TRP A 39 19.72 -1.42 17.26
CA TRP A 39 19.50 -1.75 15.84
C TRP A 39 19.26 -3.24 15.68
N THR A 40 17.98 -3.59 15.56
CA THR A 40 17.53 -4.94 15.21
C THR A 40 17.33 -5.07 13.71
N LEU A 41 17.32 -6.31 13.18
CA LEU A 41 16.95 -6.58 11.79
C LEU A 41 15.61 -5.92 11.44
N GLN A 42 14.63 -6.02 12.34
CA GLN A 42 13.32 -5.39 12.15
C GLN A 42 13.44 -3.88 11.93
N LYS A 43 14.22 -3.19 12.75
CA LYS A 43 14.34 -1.73 12.65
C LYS A 43 15.08 -1.29 11.38
N ALA A 44 16.10 -2.03 10.98
CA ALA A 44 16.82 -1.78 9.74
C ALA A 44 15.93 -2.03 8.52
N ALA A 45 15.12 -3.10 8.53
CA ALA A 45 14.16 -3.41 7.49
C ALA A 45 13.06 -2.35 7.36
N CYS A 46 12.43 -1.97 8.47
CA CYS A 46 11.42 -0.92 8.49
C CYS A 46 11.95 0.45 8.03
N SER A 47 13.27 0.67 8.06
CA SER A 47 13.90 1.93 7.63
C SER A 47 14.47 1.85 6.20
N GLY A 48 14.39 0.71 5.51
CA GLY A 48 14.95 0.54 4.16
C GLY A 48 16.48 0.42 4.09
N TYR A 49 17.16 0.24 5.23
CA TYR A 49 18.63 0.25 5.29
C TYR A 49 19.24 -1.10 4.90
N LEU A 50 19.25 -1.41 3.60
CA LEU A 50 19.74 -2.69 3.07
C LEU A 50 21.19 -3.01 3.46
N SER A 51 22.09 -2.04 3.43
CA SER A 51 23.50 -2.25 3.82
C SER A 51 23.66 -2.57 5.31
N LEU A 52 22.78 -2.03 6.17
CA LEU A 52 22.76 -2.36 7.59
C LEU A 52 22.15 -3.76 7.81
N LEU A 53 21.09 -4.11 7.08
CA LEU A 53 20.50 -5.46 7.11
C LEU A 53 21.50 -6.55 6.74
N LYS A 54 22.21 -6.39 5.61
CA LYS A 54 23.24 -7.33 5.17
C LYS A 54 24.30 -7.55 6.24
N ARG A 55 24.76 -6.48 6.89
CA ARG A 55 25.74 -6.54 7.99
C ARG A 55 25.18 -7.24 9.24
N LEU A 56 23.94 -6.92 9.65
CA LEU A 56 23.29 -7.56 10.78
C LEU A 56 23.01 -9.06 10.53
N GLY A 57 22.72 -9.44 9.29
CA GLY A 57 22.49 -10.85 8.93
C GLY A 57 23.75 -11.72 8.98
N VAL A 58 24.94 -11.18 8.72
CA VAL A 58 26.22 -11.91 8.88
C VAL A 58 26.44 -12.34 10.34
N ARG A 59 25.84 -11.64 11.30
CA ARG A 59 25.92 -11.96 12.74
C ARG A 59 24.85 -12.94 13.22
N ASP A 60 24.08 -13.53 12.31
CA ASP A 60 22.90 -14.36 12.60
C ASP A 60 21.96 -13.70 13.63
N ALA A 61 21.70 -12.40 13.42
CA ALA A 61 20.75 -11.67 14.24
C ALA A 61 19.37 -12.35 14.17
N GLN A 62 18.81 -12.64 15.34
CA GLN A 62 17.52 -13.32 15.44
C GLN A 62 16.38 -12.35 15.10
N ILE A 63 15.36 -12.85 14.42
CA ILE A 63 14.10 -12.14 14.16
C ILE A 63 12.95 -13.06 14.54
N THR A 64 11.95 -12.51 15.23
CA THR A 64 10.74 -13.26 15.58
C THR A 64 9.81 -13.36 14.37
N ASP A 65 8.95 -14.39 14.32
CA ASP A 65 7.97 -14.56 13.24
C ASP A 65 7.11 -13.31 13.02
N HIS A 66 6.59 -12.73 14.11
CA HIS A 66 5.84 -11.48 14.06
C HIS A 66 6.72 -10.30 13.61
N GLY A 67 7.97 -10.23 14.09
CA GLY A 67 8.91 -9.19 13.70
C GLY A 67 9.22 -9.24 12.21
N PHE A 68 9.31 -10.43 11.63
CA PHE A 68 9.54 -10.65 10.21
C PHE A 68 8.33 -10.30 9.36
N ASP A 69 7.14 -10.80 9.70
CA ASP A 69 5.89 -10.40 9.03
C ASP A 69 5.71 -8.88 9.05
N TRP A 70 5.93 -8.24 10.20
CA TRP A 70 5.86 -6.79 10.33
C TRP A 70 6.89 -6.09 9.45
N SER A 71 8.13 -6.55 9.45
CA SER A 71 9.22 -5.97 8.64
C SER A 71 8.94 -6.09 7.15
N MET A 72 8.49 -7.27 6.71
CA MET A 72 8.08 -7.52 5.34
C MET A 72 6.92 -6.62 4.93
N ARG A 73 5.91 -6.47 5.79
CA ARG A 73 4.78 -5.58 5.51
C ARG A 73 5.21 -4.12 5.37
N ILE A 74 6.06 -3.61 6.27
CA ILE A 74 6.54 -2.22 6.18
C ILE A 74 7.42 -2.03 4.93
N ALA A 75 8.35 -2.95 4.67
CA ALA A 75 9.18 -2.90 3.47
C ALA A 75 8.32 -2.92 2.19
N ALA A 76 7.27 -3.73 2.16
CA ALA A 76 6.32 -3.78 1.06
C ALA A 76 5.46 -2.51 0.94
N THR A 77 5.06 -1.92 2.07
CA THR A 77 4.30 -0.65 2.12
C THR A 77 5.11 0.52 1.60
N GLU A 78 6.42 0.55 1.85
CA GLU A 78 7.31 1.64 1.44
C GLU A 78 8.04 1.36 0.10
N GLY A 79 7.80 0.19 -0.51
CA GLY A 79 8.38 -0.16 -1.81
C GLY A 79 9.86 -0.56 -1.75
N PHE A 80 10.37 -0.98 -0.59
CA PHE A 80 11.75 -1.40 -0.41
C PHE A 80 11.99 -2.82 -0.94
N LEU A 81 11.91 -3.01 -2.26
CA LEU A 81 12.08 -4.32 -2.91
C LEU A 81 13.36 -5.06 -2.46
N GLY A 82 14.50 -4.36 -2.44
CA GLY A 82 15.77 -4.97 -2.00
C GLY A 82 15.76 -5.47 -0.55
N VAL A 83 14.93 -4.88 0.32
CA VAL A 83 14.72 -5.38 1.69
C VAL A 83 13.82 -6.61 1.69
N VAL A 84 12.76 -6.62 0.89
CA VAL A 84 11.84 -7.76 0.73
C VAL A 84 12.59 -8.99 0.20
N GLU A 85 13.42 -8.79 -0.83
CA GLU A 85 14.31 -9.81 -1.39
C GLU A 85 15.27 -10.36 -0.33
N TRP A 86 15.95 -9.45 0.36
CA TRP A 86 16.97 -9.83 1.34
C TRP A 86 16.36 -10.58 2.54
N LEU A 87 15.24 -10.12 3.07
CA LEU A 87 14.55 -10.79 4.19
C LEU A 87 14.09 -12.19 3.78
N THR A 88 13.54 -12.34 2.57
CA THR A 88 13.13 -13.64 2.06
C THR A 88 14.32 -14.58 1.84
N ALA A 89 15.44 -14.08 1.33
CA ALA A 89 16.66 -14.87 1.18
C ALA A 89 17.31 -15.25 2.53
N TYR A 90 17.19 -14.37 3.54
CA TYR A 90 17.74 -14.60 4.88
C TYR A 90 16.96 -15.67 5.66
N ARG A 91 15.63 -15.72 5.51
CA ARG A 91 14.74 -16.69 6.18
C ARG A 91 13.61 -17.17 5.24
N PRO A 92 13.90 -18.07 4.28
CA PRO A 92 12.91 -18.55 3.32
C PRO A 92 11.79 -19.38 3.95
N GLU A 93 12.05 -20.02 5.08
CA GLU A 93 11.10 -20.88 5.81
C GLU A 93 9.99 -20.10 6.53
N MET A 94 10.20 -18.81 6.82
CA MET A 94 9.26 -18.00 7.58
C MET A 94 8.13 -17.51 6.70
N LYS A 95 6.90 -17.85 7.10
CA LYS A 95 5.68 -17.44 6.42
C LYS A 95 5.35 -15.97 6.70
N ILE A 96 4.82 -15.30 5.70
CA ILE A 96 4.25 -13.96 5.83
C ILE A 96 2.73 -13.99 5.72
N SER A 97 2.07 -12.96 6.24
CA SER A 97 0.63 -12.78 6.06
C SER A 97 0.30 -12.25 4.66
N THR A 98 -0.92 -12.54 4.19
CA THR A 98 -1.47 -11.98 2.94
C THR A 98 -1.50 -10.44 2.93
N ARG A 99 -1.47 -9.82 4.12
CA ARG A 99 -1.44 -8.36 4.29
C ARG A 99 -0.19 -7.70 3.73
N VAL A 100 0.89 -8.45 3.50
CA VAL A 100 2.12 -7.90 2.92
C VAL A 100 1.88 -7.46 1.47
N MET A 101 1.29 -8.34 0.64
CA MET A 101 0.93 -7.99 -0.73
C MET A 101 -0.20 -6.96 -0.78
N ASP A 102 -1.18 -7.06 0.13
CA ASP A 102 -2.24 -6.05 0.24
C ASP A 102 -1.67 -4.64 0.51
N ALA A 103 -0.63 -4.53 1.35
CA ALA A 103 0.01 -3.27 1.69
C ALA A 103 0.87 -2.70 0.55
N ALA A 104 1.58 -3.54 -0.20
CA ALA A 104 2.24 -3.11 -1.44
C ALA A 104 1.23 -2.60 -2.47
N ALA A 105 0.10 -3.30 -2.60
CA ALA A 105 -0.96 -2.94 -3.52
C ALA A 105 -1.61 -1.59 -3.15
N LEU A 106 -1.86 -1.35 -1.85
CA LEU A 106 -2.37 -0.07 -1.33
C LEU A 106 -1.51 1.13 -1.73
N ARG A 107 -0.19 0.96 -1.78
CA ARG A 107 0.78 2.03 -2.05
C ARG A 107 1.26 2.06 -3.51
N GLY A 108 0.76 1.15 -4.34
CA GLY A 108 1.01 1.14 -5.77
C GLY A 108 2.36 0.55 -6.17
N HIS A 109 3.02 -0.19 -5.27
CA HIS A 109 4.33 -0.80 -5.52
C HIS A 109 4.17 -2.09 -6.34
N LEU A 110 3.93 -1.93 -7.65
CA LEU A 110 3.70 -3.04 -8.58
C LEU A 110 4.89 -4.01 -8.63
N ASP A 111 6.11 -3.48 -8.60
CA ASP A 111 7.36 -4.24 -8.56
C ASP A 111 7.42 -5.21 -7.36
N VAL A 112 7.01 -4.74 -6.18
CA VAL A 112 6.92 -5.57 -4.99
C VAL A 112 5.78 -6.58 -5.09
N VAL A 113 4.63 -6.21 -5.66
CA VAL A 113 3.49 -7.13 -5.86
C VAL A 113 3.88 -8.28 -6.80
N GLU A 114 4.50 -7.96 -7.94
CA GLU A 114 5.01 -8.93 -8.91
C GLU A 114 6.02 -9.87 -8.24
N TRP A 115 7.00 -9.30 -7.56
CA TRP A 115 8.03 -10.08 -6.90
C TRP A 115 7.46 -11.03 -5.83
N LEU A 116 6.54 -10.54 -4.98
CA LEU A 116 5.88 -11.35 -3.95
C LEU A 116 5.05 -12.47 -4.58
N HIS A 117 4.43 -12.25 -5.74
CA HIS A 117 3.67 -13.29 -6.43
C HIS A 117 4.56 -14.38 -7.01
N GLU A 118 5.69 -14.02 -7.60
CA GLU A 118 6.60 -14.98 -8.24
C GLU A 118 7.42 -15.79 -7.22
N ASN A 119 7.78 -15.16 -6.09
CA ASN A 119 8.73 -15.74 -5.15
C ASN A 119 8.08 -16.31 -3.88
N ARG A 120 6.79 -16.03 -3.66
CA ARG A 120 6.09 -16.42 -2.41
C ARG A 120 4.70 -17.00 -2.70
N SER A 121 4.30 -17.99 -1.89
CA SER A 121 3.06 -18.75 -2.11
C SER A 121 1.87 -18.26 -1.28
N GLU A 122 2.10 -17.38 -0.30
CA GLU A 122 1.05 -16.94 0.63
C GLU A 122 -0.05 -16.12 -0.05
N GLY A 123 0.27 -15.44 -1.15
CA GLY A 123 -0.69 -14.71 -1.97
C GLY A 123 -1.19 -13.41 -1.33
N CYS A 124 -2.38 -12.98 -1.72
CA CYS A 124 -3.03 -11.78 -1.17
C CYS A 124 -4.44 -12.10 -0.68
N SER A 125 -5.09 -11.11 -0.07
CA SER A 125 -6.51 -11.20 0.27
C SER A 125 -7.36 -10.45 -0.77
N VAL A 126 -8.68 -10.53 -0.62
CA VAL A 126 -9.63 -9.70 -1.39
C VAL A 126 -9.36 -8.19 -1.22
N HIS A 127 -8.67 -7.81 -0.14
CA HIS A 127 -8.33 -6.42 0.14
C HIS A 127 -7.19 -5.89 -0.72
N ALA A 128 -6.39 -6.72 -1.41
CA ALA A 128 -5.33 -6.19 -2.29
C ALA A 128 -5.91 -5.33 -3.41
N LEU A 129 -6.92 -5.83 -4.11
CA LEU A 129 -7.54 -5.10 -5.22
C LEU A 129 -8.35 -3.91 -4.68
N ASP A 130 -9.09 -4.09 -3.57
CA ASP A 130 -9.79 -3.00 -2.90
C ASP A 130 -8.83 -1.86 -2.51
N SER A 131 -7.67 -2.21 -1.93
CA SER A 131 -6.67 -1.24 -1.48
C SER A 131 -5.95 -0.55 -2.64
N ALA A 132 -5.60 -1.29 -3.69
CA ALA A 132 -5.05 -0.71 -4.91
C ALA A 132 -6.03 0.26 -5.57
N ALA A 133 -7.33 -0.08 -5.54
CA ALA A 133 -8.38 0.77 -6.05
C ALA A 133 -8.56 2.04 -5.21
N ALA A 134 -8.51 1.91 -3.88
CA ALA A 134 -8.57 3.02 -2.93
C ALA A 134 -7.40 4.02 -3.12
N GLY A 135 -6.21 3.54 -3.48
CA GLY A 135 -5.05 4.38 -3.80
C GLY A 135 -5.00 4.86 -5.26
N GLY A 136 -5.96 4.45 -6.10
CA GLY A 136 -6.01 4.84 -7.51
C GLY A 136 -4.94 4.19 -8.38
N HIS A 137 -4.32 3.10 -7.91
CA HIS A 137 -3.22 2.41 -8.57
C HIS A 137 -3.73 1.45 -9.67
N LEU A 138 -4.22 2.03 -10.77
CA LEU A 138 -4.87 1.29 -11.86
C LEU A 138 -4.02 0.15 -12.43
N GLU A 139 -2.70 0.33 -12.55
CA GLU A 139 -1.82 -0.72 -13.08
C GLU A 139 -1.72 -1.92 -12.13
N VAL A 140 -1.68 -1.69 -10.82
CA VAL A 140 -1.77 -2.76 -9.81
C VAL A 140 -3.14 -3.45 -9.86
N VAL A 141 -4.23 -2.69 -10.02
CA VAL A 141 -5.59 -3.26 -10.15
C VAL A 141 -5.68 -4.18 -11.37
N LYS A 142 -5.20 -3.74 -12.54
CA LYS A 142 -5.17 -4.56 -13.76
C LYS A 142 -4.33 -5.81 -13.58
N TRP A 143 -3.16 -5.67 -12.95
CA TRP A 143 -2.25 -6.77 -12.72
C TRP A 143 -2.85 -7.81 -11.77
N LEU A 144 -3.43 -7.37 -10.64
CA LEU A 144 -4.09 -8.25 -9.68
C LEU A 144 -5.27 -8.97 -10.33
N HIS A 145 -6.10 -8.27 -11.11
CA HIS A 145 -7.21 -8.90 -11.82
C HIS A 145 -6.76 -9.98 -12.81
N LYS A 146 -5.63 -9.78 -13.50
CA LYS A 146 -5.12 -10.72 -14.50
C LYS A 146 -4.46 -11.95 -13.87
N ASN A 147 -3.73 -11.76 -12.77
CA ASN A 147 -2.84 -12.79 -12.21
C ASN A 147 -3.34 -13.43 -10.91
N ARG A 148 -4.39 -12.88 -10.30
CA ARG A 148 -4.97 -13.35 -9.02
C ARG A 148 -6.47 -13.62 -9.16
N SER A 149 -6.97 -14.56 -8.35
CA SER A 149 -8.36 -15.04 -8.42
C SER A 149 -9.19 -14.70 -7.18
N GLU A 150 -8.57 -14.08 -6.17
CA GLU A 150 -9.21 -13.66 -4.93
C GLU A 150 -10.34 -12.67 -5.17
N GLY A 151 -10.25 -11.88 -6.25
CA GLY A 151 -11.25 -10.91 -6.63
C GLY A 151 -11.19 -9.65 -5.76
N CYS A 152 -12.36 -9.04 -5.56
CA CYS A 152 -12.50 -7.80 -4.81
C CYS A 152 -13.89 -7.72 -4.17
N THR A 153 -14.12 -6.71 -3.34
CA THR A 153 -15.45 -6.43 -2.80
C THR A 153 -16.06 -5.22 -3.50
N THR A 154 -17.27 -4.81 -3.10
CA THR A 154 -17.82 -3.50 -3.52
C THR A 154 -16.96 -2.33 -3.01
N GLY A 155 -16.13 -2.58 -1.99
CA GLY A 155 -15.18 -1.63 -1.43
C GLY A 155 -14.20 -1.08 -2.46
N ALA A 156 -13.76 -1.88 -3.45
CA ALA A 156 -12.87 -1.39 -4.51
C ALA A 156 -13.44 -0.18 -5.25
N MET A 157 -14.71 -0.28 -5.70
CA MET A 157 -15.33 0.81 -6.45
C MET A 157 -15.77 1.96 -5.53
N ASP A 158 -16.27 1.63 -4.33
CA ASP A 158 -16.68 2.64 -3.34
C ASP A 158 -15.52 3.53 -2.92
N THR A 159 -14.37 2.93 -2.60
CA THR A 159 -13.17 3.67 -2.16
C THR A 159 -12.46 4.36 -3.33
N ALA A 160 -12.43 3.76 -4.53
CA ALA A 160 -11.91 4.43 -5.72
C ALA A 160 -12.74 5.68 -6.07
N ALA A 161 -14.06 5.61 -5.91
CA ALA A 161 -14.95 6.75 -6.10
C ALA A 161 -14.74 7.82 -5.02
N ALA A 162 -14.61 7.40 -3.75
CA ALA A 162 -14.30 8.28 -2.63
C ALA A 162 -12.95 8.99 -2.76
N GLY A 163 -11.95 8.37 -3.40
CA GLY A 163 -10.65 8.98 -3.71
C GLY A 163 -10.60 9.74 -5.04
N GLY A 164 -11.71 9.79 -5.78
CA GLY A 164 -11.79 10.52 -7.06
C GLY A 164 -11.06 9.84 -8.22
N HIS A 165 -10.74 8.56 -8.10
CA HIS A 165 -9.96 7.79 -9.07
C HIS A 165 -10.82 7.32 -10.25
N LEU A 166 -11.26 8.28 -11.08
CA LEU A 166 -12.20 8.03 -12.20
C LEU A 166 -11.75 6.90 -13.14
N ALA A 167 -10.48 6.86 -13.53
CA ALA A 167 -9.97 5.82 -14.43
C ALA A 167 -10.09 4.41 -13.81
N THR A 168 -9.84 4.30 -12.51
CA THR A 168 -10.00 3.05 -11.76
C THR A 168 -11.47 2.66 -11.64
N VAL A 169 -12.36 3.61 -11.35
CA VAL A 169 -13.82 3.36 -11.28
C VAL A 169 -14.35 2.87 -12.63
N GLN A 170 -13.99 3.53 -13.73
CA GLN A 170 -14.36 3.13 -15.08
C GLN A 170 -13.87 1.73 -15.42
N TRP A 171 -12.61 1.45 -15.10
CA TRP A 171 -12.02 0.14 -15.37
C TRP A 171 -12.69 -0.97 -14.56
N LEU A 172 -12.93 -0.74 -13.25
CA LEU A 172 -13.64 -1.68 -12.39
C LEU A 172 -15.05 -1.94 -12.91
N TRP A 173 -15.76 -0.91 -13.36
CA TRP A 173 -17.11 -1.05 -13.90
C TRP A 173 -17.16 -1.91 -15.17
N SER A 174 -16.16 -1.78 -16.05
CA SER A 174 -16.12 -2.57 -17.29
C SER A 174 -15.63 -4.01 -17.11
N ASN A 175 -14.81 -4.29 -16.09
CA ASN A 175 -14.10 -5.57 -15.96
C ASN A 175 -14.54 -6.42 -14.75
N ARG A 176 -15.37 -5.87 -13.86
CA ARG A 176 -15.77 -6.52 -12.60
C ARG A 176 -17.28 -6.48 -12.42
N THR A 177 -17.81 -7.45 -11.67
CA THR A 177 -19.27 -7.67 -11.53
C THR A 177 -19.80 -7.31 -10.15
N GLU A 178 -18.91 -7.02 -9.20
CA GLU A 178 -19.24 -6.69 -7.80
C GLU A 178 -20.07 -5.40 -7.71
N GLY A 179 -19.76 -4.43 -8.57
CA GLY A 179 -20.38 -3.11 -8.60
C GLY A 179 -19.96 -2.23 -7.41
N CYS A 180 -20.81 -1.25 -7.11
CA CYS A 180 -20.66 -0.32 -5.99
C CYS A 180 -21.92 -0.27 -5.12
N THR A 181 -21.76 0.33 -3.94
CA THR A 181 -22.85 0.69 -3.05
C THR A 181 -23.19 2.18 -3.18
N THR A 182 -24.23 2.64 -2.47
CA THR A 182 -24.60 4.07 -2.41
C THR A 182 -23.44 4.94 -1.89
N VAL A 183 -22.57 4.35 -1.07
CA VAL A 183 -21.40 5.00 -0.48
C VAL A 183 -20.44 5.56 -1.53
N ALA A 184 -20.33 4.93 -2.71
CA ALA A 184 -19.47 5.41 -3.79
C ALA A 184 -19.82 6.85 -4.22
N VAL A 185 -21.10 7.11 -4.43
CA VAL A 185 -21.58 8.42 -4.89
C VAL A 185 -21.60 9.41 -3.72
N ASP A 186 -22.06 8.97 -2.54
CA ASP A 186 -22.13 9.83 -1.36
C ASP A 186 -20.75 10.38 -0.97
N PHE A 187 -19.72 9.52 -0.93
CA PHE A 187 -18.36 9.96 -0.63
C PHE A 187 -17.68 10.70 -1.78
N ALA A 188 -17.96 10.35 -3.03
CA ALA A 188 -17.48 11.15 -4.16
C ALA A 188 -18.04 12.59 -4.12
N ILE A 189 -19.30 12.77 -3.70
CA ILE A 189 -19.90 14.09 -3.48
C ILE A 189 -19.25 14.78 -2.28
N TYR A 190 -19.17 14.10 -1.13
CA TYR A 190 -18.61 14.66 0.11
C TYR A 190 -17.17 15.16 -0.07
N ASN A 191 -16.35 14.41 -0.82
CA ASN A 191 -14.96 14.78 -1.11
C ASN A 191 -14.80 15.71 -2.34
N GLY A 192 -15.90 16.11 -2.98
CA GLY A 192 -15.87 17.04 -4.11
C GLY A 192 -15.33 16.47 -5.43
N HIS A 193 -15.39 15.14 -5.60
CA HIS A 193 -14.93 14.45 -6.80
C HIS A 193 -15.98 14.47 -7.92
N PHE A 194 -16.28 15.68 -8.41
CA PHE A 194 -17.26 15.92 -9.47
C PHE A 194 -17.08 15.10 -10.76
N PRO A 195 -15.85 14.78 -11.23
CA PRO A 195 -15.69 13.94 -12.42
C PRO A 195 -16.28 12.53 -12.24
N VAL A 196 -16.15 11.95 -11.06
CA VAL A 196 -16.71 10.63 -10.72
C VAL A 196 -18.23 10.70 -10.62
N VAL A 197 -18.75 11.73 -9.95
CA VAL A 197 -20.21 11.94 -9.82
C VAL A 197 -20.86 12.20 -11.17
N LYS A 198 -20.23 13.01 -12.03
CA LYS A 198 -20.69 13.27 -13.40
C LYS A 198 -20.72 11.97 -14.21
N TRP A 199 -19.67 11.16 -14.10
CA TRP A 199 -19.64 9.89 -14.80
C TRP A 199 -20.75 8.95 -14.32
N PHE A 200 -21.01 8.87 -13.00
CA PHE A 200 -22.13 8.09 -12.47
C PHE A 200 -23.50 8.61 -12.94
N SER A 201 -23.69 9.92 -13.10
CA SER A 201 -24.97 10.48 -13.56
C SER A 201 -25.24 10.27 -15.06
N GLU A 202 -24.20 10.09 -15.85
CA GLU A 202 -24.28 9.78 -17.28
C GLU A 202 -24.57 8.29 -17.55
N LEU A 203 -24.40 7.41 -16.54
CA LEU A 203 -24.72 5.98 -16.65
C LEU A 203 -26.24 5.73 -16.56
N ALA A 204 -26.82 5.27 -17.68
CA ALA A 204 -28.27 5.02 -17.79
C ALA A 204 -28.80 3.89 -16.88
N ASP A 205 -27.95 2.92 -16.52
CA ASP A 205 -28.31 1.71 -15.76
C ASP A 205 -27.79 1.72 -14.31
N PHE A 206 -27.39 2.88 -13.79
CA PHE A 206 -26.80 2.97 -12.46
C PHE A 206 -27.83 2.71 -11.34
N LYS A 207 -27.73 1.53 -10.72
CA LYS A 207 -28.47 1.16 -9.50
C LYS A 207 -27.50 0.64 -8.44
N PRO A 208 -26.98 1.51 -7.56
CA PRO A 208 -26.04 1.09 -6.53
C PRO A 208 -26.73 0.16 -5.53
N ARG A 209 -25.97 -0.77 -4.96
CA ARG A 209 -26.49 -1.62 -3.88
C ARG A 209 -26.67 -0.77 -2.62
N SER A 210 -27.76 -0.98 -1.89
CA SER A 210 -27.94 -0.33 -0.59
C SER A 210 -26.87 -0.85 0.38
N ALA A 211 -26.12 0.06 0.98
CA ALA A 211 -25.14 -0.29 2.01
C ALA A 211 -25.88 -0.87 3.22
N ARG A 212 -25.49 -2.05 3.70
CA ARG A 212 -26.00 -2.57 4.97
C ARG A 212 -25.37 -1.78 6.10
N HIS A 213 -26.07 -0.77 6.60
CA HIS A 213 -25.76 -0.21 7.90
C HIS A 213 -26.08 -1.28 8.96
N THR A 214 -25.05 -1.87 9.58
CA THR A 214 -25.24 -2.59 10.84
C THR A 214 -25.70 -1.56 11.87
N ALA A 215 -27.02 -1.48 12.04
CA ALA A 215 -27.68 -0.51 12.90
C ALA A 215 -27.32 -0.77 14.37
N GLY A 216 -26.28 -0.08 14.85
CA GLY A 216 -26.05 0.22 16.26
C GLY A 216 -26.43 1.67 16.51
N THR A 217 -27.68 1.90 16.91
CA THR A 217 -28.20 3.08 17.64
C THR A 217 -27.69 4.47 17.23
N SER A 218 -28.56 5.22 16.54
CA SER A 218 -29.14 6.50 16.99
C SER A 218 -29.36 7.49 15.83
N SER A 219 -30.47 8.20 15.96
CA SER A 219 -31.11 9.13 15.05
C SER A 219 -30.20 10.17 14.39
N SER A 220 -30.39 10.42 13.10
CA SER A 220 -30.81 11.74 12.60
C SER A 220 -31.10 11.67 11.10
N ASN A 221 -32.17 12.38 10.70
CA ASN A 221 -32.59 12.59 9.32
C ASN A 221 -31.42 12.91 8.38
N SER A 222 -31.36 12.23 7.25
CA SER A 222 -30.82 12.81 6.02
C SER A 222 -31.69 12.33 4.88
N GLY A 223 -32.40 13.27 4.25
CA GLY A 223 -33.29 13.02 3.13
C GLY A 223 -32.51 12.38 1.98
N ASN A 224 -33.03 11.26 1.48
CA ASN A 224 -32.49 10.60 0.29
C ASN A 224 -32.82 11.47 -0.94
N GLY A 225 -31.88 12.30 -1.37
CA GLY A 225 -31.98 13.04 -2.63
C GLY A 225 -32.15 12.06 -3.79
N CYS A 226 -33.30 12.10 -4.46
CA CYS A 226 -33.57 11.26 -5.64
C CYS A 226 -33.20 12.01 -6.92
N ILE A 227 -32.20 11.52 -7.66
CA ILE A 227 -31.83 12.06 -8.97
C ILE A 227 -32.92 11.70 -9.99
N LYS A 228 -33.70 12.70 -10.44
CA LYS A 228 -34.70 12.53 -11.51
C LYS A 228 -34.23 13.21 -12.79
N LYS A 229 -34.20 12.45 -13.89
CA LYS A 229 -33.83 12.93 -15.23
C LYS A 229 -34.99 13.70 -15.86
N GLN A 230 -34.76 14.96 -16.25
CA GLN A 230 -35.72 15.67 -17.09
C GLN A 230 -35.50 15.33 -18.58
N PRO A 231 -36.56 15.42 -19.42
CA PRO A 231 -36.48 15.14 -20.86
C PRO A 231 -35.49 16.03 -21.64
N SER A 232 -35.07 17.16 -21.04
CA SER A 232 -34.13 18.14 -21.61
C SER A 232 -32.64 17.78 -21.40
N GLY A 233 -32.32 16.68 -20.72
CA GLY A 233 -30.93 16.24 -20.52
C GLY A 233 -30.15 17.00 -19.44
N GLN A 234 -30.79 17.89 -18.67
CA GLN A 234 -30.21 18.47 -17.46
C GLN A 234 -30.62 17.65 -16.22
N ALA A 235 -29.66 17.30 -15.38
CA ALA A 235 -29.89 16.69 -14.08
C ALA A 235 -29.87 17.78 -12.99
N THR A 236 -31.02 18.01 -12.35
CA THR A 236 -31.12 18.90 -11.19
C THR A 236 -31.23 18.07 -9.92
N LEU A 237 -30.32 18.31 -8.97
CA LEU A 237 -30.45 17.80 -7.60
C LEU A 237 -31.61 18.53 -6.92
N ALA A 238 -32.64 17.78 -6.56
CA ALA A 238 -33.69 18.26 -5.66
C ALA A 238 -33.46 17.63 -4.29
N PHE A 239 -33.40 18.49 -3.27
CA PHE A 239 -33.45 18.10 -1.86
C PHE A 239 -34.90 18.29 -1.40
N GLU A 240 -35.47 17.29 -0.73
CA GLU A 240 -36.73 17.48 0.04
C GLU A 240 -36.45 18.27 1.32
#